data_AF-A0AA42QBK0-F1
#
_entry.id   AF-A0AA42QBK0-F1
#
_cell.length_a   1.000
_cell.length_b   1.000
_cell.length_c   1.000
_cell.angle_alpha   90.00
_cell.angle_beta   90.00
_cell.angle_gamma   90.00
#
_symmetry.space_group_name_H-M   'P 1'
#
loop_
_entity.id
_entity.type
_entity.pdbx_description
1 polymer ?
#
loop_
_entity_poly.entity_id
_entity_poly.type
_entity_poly.pdbx_seq_one_letter_code
_entity_poly.pdbx_strand_id
1 'polypeptide(L)'
;MLSQIKHYLENPEYIPPIPNATSEYLKARLNHSYLLRTGALDDLRRSGMSEAAILGFIEGAAAAVEIIELMEEAQAQRLEEQQVT
;
A
#
# COMPACT_ATOMS: atom_id res chain seq x y z
N MET A 1 -13.05 -5.54 18.73
CA MET A 1 -12.59 -5.13 17.38
C MET A 1 -11.97 -3.75 17.51
N LEU A 2 -10.82 -3.48 16.88
CA LEU A 2 -10.23 -2.15 16.89
C LEU A 2 -11.22 -1.15 16.27
N SER A 3 -11.39 0.02 16.88
CA SER A 3 -12.39 1.03 16.47
C SER A 3 -12.25 1.44 15.00
N GLN A 4 -11.02 1.50 14.50
CA GLN A 4 -10.71 1.80 13.10
C GLN A 4 -11.24 0.71 12.15
N ILE A 5 -11.03 -0.57 12.47
CA ILE A 5 -11.55 -1.69 11.66
C ILE A 5 -13.07 -1.62 11.60
N LYS A 6 -13.74 -1.32 12.73
CA LYS A 6 -15.20 -1.15 12.77
C LYS A 6 -15.66 -0.06 11.81
N HIS A 7 -15.02 1.10 11.85
CA HIS A 7 -15.38 2.24 11.02
C HIS A 7 -15.34 1.92 9.52
N TYR A 8 -14.26 1.28 9.04
CA TYR A 8 -14.13 0.92 7.62
C TYR A 8 -15.03 -0.24 7.19
N LEU A 9 -15.43 -1.12 8.12
CA LEU A 9 -16.46 -2.14 7.84
C LEU A 9 -17.85 -1.53 7.68
N GLU A 10 -18.17 -0.51 8.48
CA GLU A 10 -19.48 0.16 8.46
C GLU A 10 -19.58 1.22 7.34
N ASN A 11 -18.46 1.72 6.84
CA ASN A 11 -18.37 2.76 5.80
C ASN A 11 -17.35 2.34 4.71
N PRO A 12 -17.63 1.29 3.93
CA PRO A 12 -16.67 0.74 2.95
C PRO A 12 -16.33 1.71 1.81
N GLU A 13 -17.21 2.65 1.50
CA GLU A 13 -17.00 3.71 0.52
C GLU A 13 -16.08 4.84 1.02
N TYR A 14 -15.86 4.91 2.34
CA TYR A 14 -15.00 5.94 2.92
C TYR A 14 -13.52 5.60 2.72
N ILE A 15 -12.93 6.24 1.71
CA ILE A 15 -11.49 6.15 1.41
C ILE A 15 -10.80 7.43 1.93
N PRO A 16 -9.92 7.32 2.95
CA PRO A 16 -9.23 8.49 3.48
C PRO A 16 -8.22 9.04 2.46
N PRO A 17 -7.99 10.37 2.42
CA PRO A 17 -6.97 10.94 1.55
C PRO A 17 -5.56 10.52 1.98
N ILE A 18 -4.63 10.47 1.02
CA ILE A 18 -3.22 10.21 1.27
C ILE A 18 -2.36 11.37 0.76
N PRO A 19 -1.41 11.91 1.55
CA PRO A 19 -0.49 12.93 1.05
C PRO A 19 0.43 12.36 -0.04
N ASN A 20 0.62 13.10 -1.14
CA ASN A 20 1.44 12.66 -2.29
C ASN A 20 2.86 12.20 -1.91
N ALA A 21 3.54 12.96 -1.06
CA ALA A 21 4.89 12.57 -0.63
C ALA A 21 4.90 11.23 0.13
N THR A 22 3.83 10.95 0.88
CA THR A 22 3.66 9.68 1.60
C THR A 22 3.38 8.54 0.62
N SER A 23 2.49 8.74 -0.34
CA SER A 23 2.16 7.70 -1.33
C SER A 23 3.36 7.35 -2.19
N GLU A 24 4.07 8.34 -2.74
CA GLU A 24 5.29 8.13 -3.54
C GLU A 24 6.37 7.35 -2.75
N TYR A 25 6.60 7.76 -1.51
CA TYR A 25 7.58 7.09 -0.65
C TYR A 25 7.19 5.64 -0.36
N LEU A 26 5.94 5.38 0.02
CA LEU A 26 5.48 4.03 0.33
C LEU A 26 5.50 3.13 -0.91
N LYS A 27 5.04 3.62 -2.06
CA LYS A 27 5.10 2.89 -3.33
C LYS A 27 6.53 2.52 -3.71
N ALA A 28 7.48 3.45 -3.54
CA ALA A 28 8.89 3.16 -3.79
C ALA A 28 9.42 2.08 -2.81
N ARG A 29 9.11 2.19 -1.52
CA ARG A 29 9.62 1.28 -0.47
C ARG A 29 9.07 -0.14 -0.57
N LEU A 30 7.84 -0.29 -1.04
CA LEU A 30 7.15 -1.56 -1.18
C LEU A 30 7.36 -2.21 -2.55
N ASN A 31 7.93 -1.48 -3.52
CA ASN A 31 8.22 -2.01 -4.84
C ASN A 31 9.27 -3.13 -4.80
N HIS A 32 9.04 -4.20 -5.57
CA HIS A 32 9.95 -5.34 -5.68
C HIS A 32 11.39 -4.93 -6.01
N SER A 33 11.59 -4.00 -6.94
CA SER A 33 12.93 -3.54 -7.36
C SER A 33 13.68 -2.87 -6.22
N TYR A 34 12.97 -2.12 -5.36
CA TYR A 34 13.56 -1.51 -4.18
C TYR A 34 13.94 -2.57 -3.15
N LEU A 35 13.04 -3.51 -2.86
CA LEU A 35 13.27 -4.60 -1.91
C LEU A 35 14.46 -5.48 -2.34
N LEU A 36 14.59 -5.76 -3.63
CA LEU A 36 15.72 -6.48 -4.19
C LEU A 36 17.02 -5.68 -4.05
N ARG A 37 17.02 -4.41 -4.48
CA ARG A 37 18.23 -3.57 -4.49
C ARG A 37 18.77 -3.24 -3.10
N THR A 38 17.89 -3.15 -2.11
CA THR A 38 18.28 -2.86 -0.72
C THR A 38 18.71 -4.11 0.06
N GLY A 39 18.59 -5.31 -0.52
CA GLY A 39 18.91 -6.56 0.16
C GLY A 39 17.85 -7.01 1.15
N ALA A 40 16.69 -6.35 1.21
CA ALA A 40 15.63 -6.69 2.17
C ALA A 40 15.15 -8.15 1.99
N LEU A 41 15.08 -8.64 0.75
CA LEU A 41 14.72 -10.04 0.48
C LEU A 41 15.83 -11.01 0.91
N ASP A 42 17.09 -10.61 0.79
CA ASP A 42 18.23 -11.42 1.22
C ASP A 42 18.31 -11.50 2.74
N ASP A 43 17.90 -10.46 3.45
CA ASP A 43 17.76 -10.48 4.90
C ASP A 43 16.72 -11.50 5.35
N LEU A 44 15.57 -11.56 4.67
CA LEU A 44 14.55 -12.57 4.94
C LEU A 44 15.07 -13.99 4.68
N ARG A 45 15.79 -14.21 3.57
CA ARG A 45 16.45 -15.50 3.29
C ARG A 45 17.44 -15.88 4.39
N ARG A 46 18.29 -14.94 4.81
CA ARG A 46 19.30 -15.16 5.87
C ARG A 46 18.66 -15.43 7.23
N SER A 47 17.46 -14.91 7.50
CA SER A 47 16.68 -15.25 8.69
C SER A 47 16.03 -16.63 8.66
N GLY A 48 16.18 -17.38 7.54
CA GLY A 48 15.65 -18.73 7.38
C GLY A 48 14.20 -18.80 6.90
N MET A 49 13.66 -17.71 6.32
CA MET A 49 12.34 -17.78 5.68
C MET A 49 12.39 -18.64 4.42
N SER A 50 11.34 -19.43 4.19
CA SER A 50 11.20 -20.19 2.94
C SER A 50 10.93 -19.27 1.77
N GLU A 51 11.29 -19.68 0.55
CA GLU A 51 10.99 -18.90 -0.66
C GLU A 51 9.48 -18.67 -0.84
N ALA A 52 8.63 -19.61 -0.39
CA ALA A 52 7.18 -19.42 -0.39
C ALA A 52 6.73 -18.30 0.57
N ALA A 53 7.35 -18.20 1.76
CA ALA A 53 7.06 -17.11 2.70
C ALA A 53 7.53 -15.75 2.15
N ILE A 54 8.70 -15.72 1.49
CA ILE A 54 9.24 -14.52 0.86
C ILE A 54 8.37 -14.08 -0.33
N LEU A 55 7.89 -15.03 -1.14
CA LEU A 55 6.95 -14.74 -2.21
C LEU A 55 5.66 -14.11 -1.66
N GLY A 56 5.07 -14.70 -0.62
CA GLY A 56 3.89 -14.14 0.04
C GLY A 56 4.13 -12.73 0.62
N PHE A 57 5.34 -12.45 1.12
CA PHE A 57 5.73 -11.10 1.53
C PHE A 57 5.77 -10.12 0.35
N ILE A 58 6.35 -10.51 -0.78
CA ILE A 58 6.41 -9.67 -2.00
C ILE A 58 5.00 -9.41 -2.52
N GLU A 59 4.13 -10.42 -2.57
CA GLU A 59 2.72 -10.28 -2.95
C GLU A 59 1.97 -9.34 -2.01
N GLY A 60 2.18 -9.45 -0.70
CA GLY A 60 1.61 -8.53 0.28
C GLY A 60 2.08 -7.09 0.11
N ALA A 61 3.36 -6.88 -0.23
CA ALA A 61 3.89 -5.55 -0.52
C ALA A 61 3.27 -4.95 -1.80
N ALA A 62 3.07 -5.77 -2.83
CA ALA A 62 2.38 -5.37 -4.06
C ALA A 62 0.91 -5.00 -3.78
N ALA A 63 0.18 -5.82 -3.03
CA ALA A 63 -1.21 -5.53 -2.64
C ALA A 63 -1.32 -4.22 -1.84
N ALA A 64 -0.34 -3.91 -0.99
CA ALA A 64 -0.31 -2.64 -0.28
C ALA A 64 -0.09 -1.43 -1.22
N VAL A 65 0.67 -1.59 -2.30
CA VAL A 65 0.82 -0.57 -3.35
C VAL A 65 -0.50 -0.33 -4.07
N GLU A 66 -1.22 -1.39 -4.43
CA GLU A 66 -2.54 -1.28 -5.08
C GLU A 66 -3.55 -0.52 -4.21
N ILE A 67 -3.54 -0.74 -2.89
CA ILE A 67 -4.39 0.02 -1.95
C ILE A 67 -4.02 1.50 -1.95
N ILE A 68 -2.72 1.84 -2.00
CA ILE A 68 -2.27 3.24 -2.05
C ILE A 68 -2.72 3.91 -3.35
N GLU A 69 -2.63 3.21 -4.48
CA GLU A 69 -3.09 3.72 -5.78
C GLU A 69 -4.60 3.97 -5.76
N LEU A 70 -5.39 3.05 -5.18
CA LEU A 70 -6.82 3.24 -4.99
C LEU A 70 -7.14 4.48 -4.14
N MET A 71 -6.33 4.77 -3.10
CA MET A 71 -6.48 6.00 -2.30
C MET A 71 -6.18 7.27 -3.11
N GLU A 72 -5.16 7.24 -3.96
CA GLU A 72 -4.80 8.35 -4.85
C GLU A 72 -5.90 8.60 -5.89
N GLU A 73 -6.43 7.54 -6.51
CA GLU A 73 -7.53 7.62 -7.48
C GLU A 73 -8.79 8.23 -6.85
N ALA A 74 -9.18 7.74 -5.66
CA ALA A 74 -10.33 8.29 -4.93
C ALA A 74 -10.13 9.77 -4.53
N GLN A 75 -8.89 10.20 -4.35
CA GLN A 75 -8.58 11.61 -4.10
C GLN A 75 -8.63 12.45 -5.39
N ALA A 76 -8.14 11.93 -6.51
CA ALA A 76 -8.22 12.59 -7.81
C ALA A 76 -9.66 12.82 -8.24
N GLN A 77 -10.52 11.79 -8.13
CA GLN A 77 -11.96 11.89 -8.43
C GLN A 77 -12.66 12.98 -7.62
N ARG A 78 -12.38 13.06 -6.32
CA ARG A 78 -12.94 14.12 -5.44
C ARG A 78 -12.49 15.52 -5.86
N LEU A 79 -11.25 15.68 -6.33
CA LEU A 79 -10.75 16.96 -6.82
C LEU A 79 -11.40 17.35 -8.15
N GLU A 80 -11.63 16.39 -9.05
CA GLU A 80 -12.33 16.61 -10.31
C GLU A 80 -13.78 17.06 -10.08
N GLU A 81 -14.51 16.38 -9.19
CA GLU A 81 -15.90 16.75 -8.82
C GLU A 81 -16.00 18.18 -8.26
N GLN A 82 -15.00 18.61 -7.48
CA GLN A 82 -14.94 19.97 -6.92
C GLN A 82 -14.62 21.05 -7.97
N GLN A 83 -13.98 20.70 -9.09
CA GLN A 83 -13.66 21.66 -10.16
C GLN A 83 -14.83 21.86 -11.15
N VAL A 84 -15.79 20.93 -11.16
CA VAL A 84 -16.96 20.98 -12.05
C VAL A 84 -18.16 21.69 -11.40
N THR A 85 -18.09 21.96 -10.09
CA THR A 85 -19.12 22.67 -9.31
C THR A 85 -18.74 24.14 -9.08
#